data_AF-A0A2V9KPZ4-F1
#
_entry.id   AF-A0A2V9KPZ4-F1
#
_cell.length_a   1.000
_cell.length_b   1.000
_cell.length_c   1.000
_cell.angle_alpha   90.00
_cell.angle_beta   90.00
_cell.angle_gamma   90.00
#
_symmetry.space_group_name_H-M   'P 1'
#
loop_
_entity.id
_entity.type
_entity.pdbx_description
1 polymer ?
#
loop_
_entity_poly.entity_id
_entity_poly.type
_entity_poly.pdbx_seq_one_letter_code
_entity_poly.pdbx_strand_id
1 'polypeptide(L)'
;MPVDRARQLRQDQTKAERAAWSLLRNGQRRGVKCRRQQPIDGFVVDFCCFELRLIIELDGSVHAQASRTRRDRARDRELRGQGFKVVHFPNGLVLRSQEGFVEWRRWRR
;
A
#
# COMPACT_ATOMS: atom_id res chain seq x y z
N MET A 1 9.07 -5.98 -18.44
CA MET A 1 9.87 -5.71 -17.23
C MET A 1 8.96 -5.19 -16.11
N PRO A 2 9.30 -5.28 -14.82
CA PRO A 2 8.44 -4.82 -13.72
C PRO A 2 8.04 -3.34 -13.82
N VAL A 3 8.88 -2.53 -14.48
CA VAL A 3 8.69 -1.10 -14.72
C VAL A 3 7.49 -0.82 -15.64
N ASP A 4 7.27 -1.65 -16.66
CA ASP A 4 6.15 -1.51 -17.60
C ASP A 4 4.82 -1.79 -16.91
N ARG A 5 4.80 -2.83 -16.08
CA ARG A 5 3.64 -3.20 -15.26
C ARG A 5 3.30 -2.10 -14.25
N ALA A 6 4.30 -1.52 -13.60
CA ALA A 6 4.08 -0.39 -12.71
C ALA A 6 3.51 0.83 -13.46
N ARG A 7 3.92 1.08 -14.71
CA ARG A 7 3.37 2.20 -15.51
C ARG A 7 1.91 1.97 -15.90
N GLN A 8 1.56 0.75 -16.32
CA GLN A 8 0.18 0.37 -16.66
C GLN A 8 -0.75 0.52 -15.46
N LEU A 9 -0.34 0.02 -14.30
CA LEU A 9 -1.11 0.13 -13.06
C LEU A 9 -1.33 1.59 -12.63
N ARG A 10 -0.46 2.53 -13.03
CA ARG A 10 -0.65 3.97 -12.73
C ARG A 10 -1.79 4.58 -13.55
N GLN A 11 -2.12 3.98 -14.68
CA GLN A 11 -3.19 4.41 -15.58
C GLN A 11 -4.53 3.76 -15.20
N ASP A 12 -4.51 2.50 -14.77
CA ASP A 12 -5.72 1.73 -14.41
C ASP A 12 -6.06 1.74 -12.91
N GLN A 13 -5.72 2.82 -12.20
CA GLN A 13 -5.94 2.88 -10.74
C GLN A 13 -7.41 2.77 -10.35
N THR A 14 -7.68 1.87 -9.39
CA THR A 14 -9.00 1.78 -8.76
C THR A 14 -9.37 3.09 -8.06
N LYS A 15 -10.68 3.34 -7.88
CA LYS A 15 -11.15 4.54 -7.15
C LYS A 15 -10.55 4.62 -5.73
N ALA A 16 -10.34 3.46 -5.08
CA ALA A 16 -9.69 3.36 -3.78
C ALA A 16 -8.21 3.78 -3.83
N GLU A 17 -7.44 3.30 -4.80
CA GLU A 17 -6.04 3.71 -4.99
C GLU A 17 -5.90 5.21 -5.23
N ARG A 18 -6.78 5.81 -6.04
CA ARG A 18 -6.76 7.27 -6.26
C ARG A 18 -7.06 8.05 -4.98
N ALA A 19 -8.04 7.61 -4.20
CA ALA A 19 -8.38 8.24 -2.93
C ALA A 19 -7.23 8.11 -1.91
N ALA A 20 -6.68 6.90 -1.74
CA ALA A 20 -5.52 6.67 -0.87
C ALA A 20 -4.31 7.51 -1.30
N TRP A 21 -4.03 7.57 -2.60
CA TRP A 21 -2.93 8.38 -3.11
C TRP A 21 -3.09 9.86 -2.80
N SER A 22 -4.29 10.41 -2.94
CA SER A 22 -4.58 11.80 -2.57
C SER A 22 -4.26 12.07 -1.09
N LEU A 23 -4.69 11.17 -0.20
CA LEU A 23 -4.44 11.27 1.25
C LEU A 23 -2.95 11.12 1.60
N LEU A 24 -2.26 10.15 1.00
CA LEU A 24 -0.84 9.88 1.23
C LEU A 24 0.04 11.00 0.68
N ARG A 25 -0.29 11.53 -0.50
CA ARG A 25 0.43 12.66 -1.12
C ARG A 25 0.24 13.94 -0.33
N ASN A 26 -0.96 14.21 0.18
CA ASN A 26 -1.18 15.31 1.13
C ASN A 26 -0.42 15.09 2.45
N GLY A 27 -0.16 13.83 2.81
CA GLY A 27 0.72 13.45 3.90
C GLY A 27 2.18 13.87 3.75
N GLN A 28 2.67 14.17 2.54
CA GLN A 28 4.00 14.72 2.31
C GLN A 28 4.17 16.10 2.96
N ARG A 29 3.07 16.84 3.17
CA ARG A 29 3.08 18.10 3.96
C ARG A 29 3.42 17.90 5.44
N ARG A 30 3.36 16.65 5.93
CA ARG A 30 3.76 16.25 7.29
C ARG A 30 5.12 15.52 7.31
N GLY A 31 5.90 15.66 6.24
CA GLY A 31 7.28 15.17 6.16
C GLY A 31 7.46 13.71 5.74
N VAL A 32 6.39 12.96 5.45
CA VAL A 32 6.48 11.53 5.10
C VAL A 32 6.35 11.35 3.58
N LYS A 33 7.44 10.92 2.91
CA LYS A 33 7.42 10.66 1.46
C LYS A 33 6.93 9.24 1.15
N CYS A 34 5.68 9.13 0.71
CA CYS A 34 5.14 7.90 0.13
C CYS A 34 5.32 7.89 -1.40
N ARG A 35 5.68 6.73 -1.94
CA ARG A 35 5.70 6.41 -3.37
C ARG A 35 4.58 5.43 -3.69
N ARG A 36 4.05 5.49 -4.91
CA ARG A 36 3.01 4.57 -5.41
C ARG A 36 3.58 3.59 -6.42
N GLN A 37 3.09 2.36 -6.43
CA GLN A 37 3.44 1.29 -7.37
C GLN A 37 4.96 1.17 -7.51
N GLN A 38 5.58 0.94 -6.35
CA GLN A 38 7.03 0.91 -6.20
C GLN A 38 7.50 -0.54 -6.39
N PRO A 39 8.41 -0.81 -7.34
CA PRO A 39 9.10 -2.09 -7.40
C PRO A 39 10.03 -2.26 -6.20
N ILE A 40 9.96 -3.41 -5.54
CA ILE A 40 10.84 -3.85 -4.45
C ILE A 40 11.10 -5.34 -4.68
N ASP A 41 12.35 -5.71 -4.98
CA ASP A 41 12.83 -7.08 -5.17
C ASP A 41 11.92 -7.99 -6.00
N GLY A 42 11.53 -7.48 -7.17
CA GLY A 42 10.69 -8.21 -8.12
C GLY A 42 9.18 -8.13 -7.86
N PHE A 43 8.76 -7.54 -6.74
CA PHE A 43 7.36 -7.27 -6.42
C PHE A 43 7.00 -5.81 -6.70
N VAL A 44 5.76 -5.54 -7.11
CA VAL A 44 5.25 -4.17 -7.21
C VAL A 44 4.24 -3.97 -6.08
N VAL A 45 4.51 -3.03 -5.19
CA VAL A 45 3.65 -2.72 -4.04
C VAL A 45 2.86 -1.43 -4.30
N ASP A 46 1.60 -1.36 -3.86
CA ASP A 46 0.71 -0.23 -4.16
C ASP A 46 1.23 1.08 -3.61
N PHE A 47 1.66 1.10 -2.34
CA PHE A 47 2.34 2.25 -1.76
C PHE A 47 3.49 1.82 -0.84
N CYS A 48 4.57 2.59 -0.86
CA CYS A 48 5.73 2.39 -0.02
C CYS A 48 6.22 3.72 0.55
N CYS A 49 6.55 3.75 1.84
CA CYS A 49 7.31 4.80 2.48
C CYS A 49 8.63 4.23 3.00
N PHE A 50 9.73 4.59 2.33
CA PHE A 50 11.07 4.10 2.69
C PHE A 50 11.55 4.64 4.05
N GLU A 51 11.24 5.90 4.36
CA GLU A 51 11.59 6.52 5.65
C GLU A 51 10.99 5.77 6.85
N LEU A 52 9.81 5.19 6.64
CA LEU A 52 9.08 4.42 7.64
C LEU A 52 9.27 2.92 7.54
N ARG A 53 9.98 2.46 6.51
CA ARG A 53 9.96 1.07 6.05
C ARG A 53 8.55 0.49 6.10
N LEU A 54 7.62 1.16 5.42
CA LEU A 54 6.20 0.84 5.49
C LEU A 54 5.63 0.63 4.10
N ILE A 55 4.99 -0.51 3.90
CA ILE A 55 4.29 -0.89 2.68
C ILE A 55 2.79 -0.95 2.99
N ILE A 56 2.01 -0.31 2.14
CA ILE A 56 0.55 -0.26 2.22
C ILE A 56 0.02 -0.88 0.94
N GLU A 57 -0.71 -1.98 1.06
CA GLU A 57 -1.41 -2.64 -0.04
C GLU A 57 -2.91 -2.46 0.10
N LEU A 58 -3.59 -2.18 -1.02
CA LEU A 58 -5.03 -2.01 -1.05
C LEU A 58 -5.67 -3.29 -1.53
N ASP A 59 -6.39 -3.95 -0.62
CA ASP A 59 -7.07 -5.21 -0.93
C ASP A 59 -8.51 -4.92 -1.36
N GLY A 60 -8.83 -5.30 -2.60
CA GLY A 60 -10.17 -5.23 -3.15
C GLY A 60 -11.11 -6.32 -2.64
N SER A 61 -10.59 -7.36 -2.00
CA SER A 61 -11.39 -8.45 -1.47
C SER A 61 -11.91 -8.13 -0.07
N VAL A 62 -13.21 -8.26 0.13
CA VAL A 62 -13.87 -8.01 1.43
C VAL A 62 -13.42 -9.02 2.51
N HIS A 63 -12.81 -10.14 2.09
CA HIS A 63 -12.29 -11.24 2.93
C HIS A 63 -10.75 -11.42 2.87
N ALA A 64 -10.03 -10.33 2.56
CA ALA A 64 -8.58 -10.18 2.38
C ALA A 64 -7.63 -11.07 3.19
N GLN A 65 -7.93 -11.38 4.46
CA GLN A 65 -7.00 -12.16 5.30
C GLN A 65 -7.13 -13.67 5.09
N ALA A 66 -8.34 -14.17 4.84
CA ALA A 66 -8.61 -15.60 4.69
C ALA A 66 -8.34 -16.11 3.26
N SER A 67 -8.53 -15.25 2.25
CA SER A 67 -8.39 -15.57 0.82
C SER A 67 -6.96 -15.44 0.27
N ARG A 68 -5.97 -15.01 1.06
CA ARG A 68 -4.58 -14.87 0.60
C ARG A 68 -3.96 -16.21 0.23
N THR A 69 -3.44 -16.26 -0.99
CA THR A 69 -2.76 -17.46 -1.49
C THR A 69 -1.43 -17.64 -0.76
N ARG A 70 -0.90 -18.88 -0.72
CA ARG A 70 0.47 -19.15 -0.21
C ARG A 70 1.53 -18.23 -0.84
N ARG A 71 1.34 -17.85 -2.12
CA ARG A 71 2.21 -16.92 -2.86
C ARG A 71 2.22 -15.52 -2.22
N ASP A 72 1.06 -14.99 -1.82
CA ASP A 72 0.97 -13.66 -1.19
C ASP A 72 1.60 -13.67 0.19
N ARG A 73 1.44 -14.77 0.94
CA ARG A 73 2.08 -14.96 2.25
C ARG A 73 3.61 -15.05 2.16
N ALA A 74 4.13 -15.71 1.13
CA ALA A 74 5.57 -15.79 0.88
C ALA A 74 6.15 -14.41 0.52
N ARG A 75 5.48 -13.67 -0.36
CA ARG A 75 5.83 -12.27 -0.70
C ARG A 75 5.83 -11.37 0.53
N ASP A 76 4.77 -11.41 1.33
CA ASP A 76 4.67 -10.63 2.56
C ASP A 76 5.80 -10.97 3.55
N ARG A 77 6.22 -12.23 3.62
CA ARG A 77 7.33 -12.67 4.47
C ARG A 77 8.67 -12.12 3.96
N GLU A 78 8.91 -12.16 2.67
CA GLU A 78 10.13 -11.64 2.05
C GLU A 78 10.28 -10.13 2.31
N LEU A 79 9.22 -9.36 2.02
CA LEU A 79 9.20 -7.92 2.26
C LEU A 79 9.38 -7.57 3.75
N ARG A 80 8.79 -8.37 4.65
CA ARG A 80 9.02 -8.23 6.10
C ARG A 80 10.44 -8.58 6.51
N GLY A 81 11.06 -9.60 5.90
CA GLY A 81 12.45 -9.97 6.12
C GLY A 81 13.44 -8.84 5.78
N GLN A 82 13.09 -7.99 4.81
CA GLN A 82 13.84 -6.79 4.45
C GLN A 82 13.63 -5.61 5.41
N GLY A 83 12.84 -5.81 6.47
CA GLY A 83 12.55 -4.81 7.49
C GLY A 83 11.36 -3.91 7.18
N PHE A 84 10.58 -4.21 6.13
CA PHE A 84 9.34 -3.47 5.86
C PHE A 84 8.17 -3.98 6.71
N LYS A 85 7.41 -3.06 7.29
CA LYS A 85 6.08 -3.33 7.82
C LYS A 85 5.10 -3.36 6.65
N VAL A 86 4.46 -4.51 6.39
CA VAL A 86 3.45 -4.65 5.33
C VAL A 86 2.06 -4.63 5.96
N VAL A 87 1.26 -3.62 5.62
CA VAL A 87 -0.13 -3.45 6.08
C VAL A 87 -1.07 -3.43 4.89
N HIS A 88 -2.22 -4.05 5.08
CA HIS A 88 -3.21 -4.22 4.04
C HIS A 88 -4.50 -3.53 4.44
N PHE A 89 -5.04 -2.70 3.55
CA PHE A 89 -6.25 -1.94 3.78
C PHE A 89 -7.36 -2.39 2.85
N PRO A 90 -8.57 -2.68 3.36
CA PRO A 90 -9.71 -2.94 2.52
C PRO A 90 -10.07 -1.70 1.70
N ASN A 91 -10.35 -1.87 0.41
CA ASN A 91 -10.82 -0.78 -0.46
C ASN A 91 -12.03 -0.04 0.12
N GLY A 92 -12.94 -0.78 0.75
CA GLY A 92 -14.12 -0.23 1.40
C GLY A 92 -13.81 0.71 2.57
N LEU A 93 -12.68 0.53 3.27
CA LEU A 93 -12.28 1.38 4.39
C LEU A 93 -11.70 2.71 3.86
N VAL A 94 -10.85 2.64 2.83
CA VAL A 94 -10.27 3.82 2.18
C VAL A 94 -11.35 4.73 1.57
N LEU A 95 -12.40 4.13 1.01
CA LEU A 95 -13.50 4.86 0.38
C LEU A 95 -14.54 5.38 1.38
N ARG A 96 -14.80 4.69 2.49
CA ARG A 96 -15.86 5.06 3.45
C ARG A 96 -15.37 5.91 4.63
N SER A 97 -14.11 5.77 5.05
CA SER A 97 -13.56 6.56 6.15
C SER A 97 -12.12 6.95 5.86
N GLN A 98 -11.96 8.16 5.31
CA GLN A 98 -10.65 8.80 5.19
C GLN A 98 -10.00 9.00 6.57
N GLU A 99 -10.82 9.12 7.63
CA GLU A 99 -10.39 9.26 9.02
C GLU A 99 -9.74 7.98 9.56
N GLY A 100 -10.30 6.79 9.34
CA GLY A 100 -9.67 5.53 9.79
C GLY A 100 -8.32 5.26 9.13
N PHE A 101 -8.16 5.64 7.86
CA PHE A 101 -6.87 5.58 7.16
C PHE A 101 -5.87 6.61 7.71
N VAL A 102 -6.34 7.81 8.07
CA VAL A 102 -5.53 8.88 8.67
C VAL A 102 -5.20 8.60 10.14
N GLU A 103 -6.08 7.94 10.89
CA GLU A 103 -5.88 7.55 12.28
C GLU A 103 -4.81 6.49 12.41
N TRP A 104 -4.76 5.52 11.48
CA TRP A 104 -3.63 4.58 11.44
C TRP A 104 -2.29 5.28 11.21
N ARG A 105 -2.25 6.42 10.48
CA ARG A 105 -1.03 7.25 10.40
C ARG A 105 -0.61 7.83 11.76
N ARG A 106 -1.53 7.94 12.73
CA ARG A 106 -1.27 8.40 14.10
C ARG A 106 -0.72 7.31 15.01
N TRP A 107 -0.85 6.03 14.67
CA TRP A 107 -0.24 4.89 15.37
C TRP A 107 1.30 4.79 15.17
N ARG A 108 1.98 5.94 14.98
CA ARG A 108 3.44 6.11 14.95
C ARG A 108 3.99 6.50 16.34
N ARG A 109 3.38 6.06 17.43
CA ARG A 109 4.02 6.06 18.76
C ARG A 109 4.21 4.63 19.22
#